data_AF-A0A7W7QSU1-F1
#
_entry.id   AF-A0A7W7QSU1-F1
#
_cell.length_a   1.000
_cell.length_b   1.000
_cell.length_c   1.000
_cell.angle_alpha   90.00
_cell.angle_beta   90.00
_cell.angle_gamma   90.00
#
_symmetry.space_group_name_H-M   'P 1'
#
loop_
_entity.id
_entity.type
_entity.pdbx_description
1 polymer ?
#
loop_
_entity_poly.entity_id
_entity_poly.type
_entity_poly.pdbx_seq_one_letter_code
_entity_poly.pdbx_strand_id
1 'polypeptide(L)' 'MHTATAGQPAIGCPDEDPSHFVPETRRWAGCVWELPALEHERAAWVRHMFVPDTPDLDGYLADTRQEGPVGR' A
#
# COMPACT_ATOMS: atom_id res chain seq x y z
N MET A 1 -12.81 -7.25 8.44
CA MET A 1 -11.50 -7.48 7.81
C MET A 1 -10.61 -8.12 8.86
N HIS A 2 -10.15 -9.36 8.65
CA HIS A 2 -9.17 -10.00 9.52
C HIS A 2 -7.82 -9.88 8.83
N THR A 3 -6.89 -9.14 9.44
CA THR A 3 -5.52 -8.98 8.96
C THR A 3 -4.57 -9.80 9.82
N ALA A 4 -3.47 -10.24 9.25
CA ALA A 4 -2.36 -10.84 9.97
C ALA A 4 -1.08 -10.05 9.70
N THR A 5 -0.14 -10.07 10.64
CA THR A 5 1.19 -9.44 10.51
C THR A 5 2.26 -10.42 10.97
N ALA A 6 3.49 -10.27 10.48
CA ALA A 6 4.65 -11.05 10.86
C ALA A 6 5.88 -10.14 10.86
N GLY A 7 6.73 -10.24 11.88
CA GLY A 7 8.05 -9.59 11.88
C GLY A 7 8.05 -8.07 11.70
N GLN A 8 6.96 -7.36 12.02
CA GLN A 8 6.82 -5.92 11.77
C GLN A 8 6.90 -5.09 13.07
N PRO A 9 8.11 -4.70 13.51
CA PRO A 9 8.28 -3.94 14.75
C PRO A 9 7.72 -2.51 14.65
N ALA A 10 7.69 -1.91 13.45
CA ALA A 10 7.16 -0.55 13.26
C ALA A 10 5.68 -0.43 13.60
N ILE A 11 4.94 -1.55 13.47
CA ILE A 11 3.56 -1.64 13.88
C ILE A 11 3.40 -2.36 15.22
N GLY A 12 4.49 -2.66 15.93
CA GLY A 12 4.53 -3.34 17.22
C GLY A 12 4.06 -4.80 17.17
N CYS A 13 4.36 -5.53 16.09
CA CYS A 13 4.09 -6.97 16.02
C CYS A 13 4.79 -7.68 17.21
N PRO A 14 4.08 -8.52 17.98
CA PRO A 14 4.68 -9.19 19.14
C PRO A 14 5.64 -10.32 18.75
N ASP A 15 5.59 -10.75 17.49
CA ASP A 15 6.49 -11.75 16.93
C ASP A 15 7.39 -11.10 15.87
N GLU A 16 8.70 -11.23 16.06
CA GLU A 16 9.71 -10.67 15.16
C GLU A 16 10.10 -11.65 14.03
N ASP A 17 9.64 -12.90 14.07
CA ASP A 17 9.85 -13.86 12.98
C ASP A 17 8.96 -13.51 11.77
N PRO A 18 9.53 -13.12 10.62
CA PRO A 18 8.76 -12.73 9.45
C PRO A 18 8.03 -13.90 8.77
N SER A 19 8.32 -15.15 9.16
CA SER A 19 7.64 -16.35 8.66
C SER A 19 6.41 -16.72 9.48
N HIS A 20 6.25 -16.18 10.68
CA HIS A 20 5.15 -16.50 11.59
C HIS A 20 4.09 -15.40 11.62
N PHE A 21 2.99 -15.62 10.89
CA PHE A 21 1.88 -14.69 10.83
C PHE A 21 0.96 -14.82 12.05
N VAL A 22 0.78 -13.73 12.78
CA VAL A 22 -0.13 -13.64 13.92
C VAL A 22 -1.32 -12.71 13.61
N PRO A 23 -2.50 -12.94 14.22
CA PRO A 23 -3.64 -12.05 14.03
C PRO A 23 -3.31 -10.61 14.45
N GLU A 24 -3.60 -9.65 13.58
CA GLU A 24 -3.48 -8.24 13.91
C GLU A 24 -4.83 -7.73 14.45
N THR A 25 -4.84 -7.35 15.73
CA THR A 25 -6.07 -6.96 16.46
C THR A 25 -6.22 -5.45 16.62
N ARG A 26 -5.23 -4.65 16.21
CA ARG A 26 -5.30 -3.18 16.28
C ARG A 26 -6.33 -2.64 15.30
N ARG A 27 -6.99 -1.57 15.74
CA ARG A 27 -7.85 -0.76 14.89
C ARG A 27 -6.98 0.22 14.12
N TRP A 28 -6.70 -0.08 12.87
CA TRP A 28 -5.97 0.82 11.98
C TRP A 28 -6.85 2.00 11.56
N ALA A 29 -6.24 3.18 11.55
CA ALA A 29 -6.78 4.37 10.89
C ALA A 29 -5.66 4.95 10.02
N GLY A 30 -5.95 5.21 8.74
CA GLY A 30 -5.04 5.91 7.86
C GLY A 30 -5.24 7.41 7.96
N CYS A 31 -4.17 8.20 7.80
CA CYS A 31 -4.30 9.64 7.68
C CYS A 31 -5.12 9.96 6.42
N VAL A 32 -6.20 10.74 6.56
CA VAL A 32 -7.08 11.10 5.44
C VAL A 32 -6.34 11.82 4.30
N TRP A 33 -5.20 12.44 4.59
CA TRP A 33 -4.35 13.10 3.59
C TRP A 33 -3.40 12.13 2.87
N GLU A 34 -3.09 10.98 3.46
CA GLU A 34 -2.22 9.95 2.91
C GLU A 34 -2.99 8.94 2.06
N LEU A 35 -4.23 8.61 2.47
CA LEU A 35 -5.08 7.64 1.76
C LEU A 35 -5.22 7.91 0.25
N PRO A 36 -5.38 9.16 -0.22
CA PRO A 36 -5.46 9.43 -1.65
C PRO A 36 -4.14 9.17 -2.40
N ALA A 37 -2.99 9.41 -1.76
CA ALA A 37 -1.69 9.08 -2.35
C ALA A 37 -1.51 7.56 -2.43
N LEU A 38 -1.84 6.82 -1.37
CA LEU A 38 -1.78 5.35 -1.35
C LEU A 38 -2.74 4.71 -2.37
N GLU A 39 -3.88 5.33 -2.62
CA GLU A 39 -4.82 4.91 -3.67
C GLU A 39 -4.20 5.09 -5.05
N HIS A 40 -3.67 6.28 -5.35
CA HIS A 40 -3.01 6.58 -6.61
C HIS A 40 -1.83 5.64 -6.88
N GLU A 41 -0.90 5.52 -5.94
CA GLU A 41 0.30 4.69 -6.08
C GLU A 41 -0.05 3.24 -6.39
N ARG A 42 -1.01 2.66 -5.65
CA ARG A 42 -1.47 1.29 -5.89
C ARG A 42 -2.11 1.16 -7.26
N ALA A 43 -2.94 2.12 -7.68
CA ALA A 43 -3.60 2.08 -8.98
C ALA A 43 -2.59 2.23 -10.14
N ALA A 44 -1.63 3.14 -10.02
CA ALA A 44 -0.55 3.36 -11.00
C ALA A 44 0.34 2.11 -11.11
N TRP A 45 0.74 1.53 -9.97
CA TRP A 45 1.50 0.29 -9.96
C TRP A 45 0.75 -0.84 -10.68
N VAL A 46 -0.53 -1.05 -10.36
CA VAL A 46 -1.32 -2.10 -11.02
C VAL A 46 -1.39 -1.86 -12.52
N ARG A 47 -1.66 -0.62 -12.94
CA ARG A 47 -1.79 -0.23 -14.35
C ARG A 47 -0.51 -0.44 -15.16
N HIS A 48 0.65 -0.07 -14.61
CA HIS A 48 1.91 0.00 -15.35
C HIS A 48 2.83 -1.20 -15.10
N MET A 49 2.84 -1.74 -13.88
CA MET A 49 3.79 -2.78 -13.46
C MET A 49 3.17 -4.18 -13.39
N PHE A 50 1.88 -4.31 -13.06
CA PHE A 50 1.27 -5.62 -12.79
C PHE A 50 0.40 -6.16 -13.92
N VAL A 51 -0.44 -5.33 -14.53
CA VAL A 51 -1.40 -5.73 -15.57
C VAL A 51 -0.76 -5.96 -16.95
N PRO A 52 0.17 -5.12 -17.44
CA PRO A 52 0.74 -5.29 -18.76
C PRO A 52 1.60 -6.56 -18.88
N ASP A 53 1.69 -7.13 -20.08
CA ASP A 53 2.57 -8.28 -20.36
C ASP A 53 4.05 -7.98 -20.13
N THR A 54 4.47 -6.71 -20.29
CA THR A 54 5.81 -6.21 -19.99
C THR A 54 5.69 -5.00 -19.08
N PRO A 55 6.31 -4.99 -17.89
CA PRO A 55 6.25 -3.86 -16.96
C PRO A 55 6.78 -2.56 -17.56
N ASP A 56 6.04 -1.47 -17.37
CA ASP A 56 6.38 -0.12 -17.82
C ASP A 56 6.79 0.77 -16.62
N LEU A 57 8.07 0.69 -16.25
CA LEU A 57 8.59 1.45 -15.11
C LEU A 57 8.59 2.96 -15.38
N ASP A 58 8.92 3.38 -16.60
CA ASP A 58 8.96 4.80 -16.96
C ASP A 58 7.55 5.41 -16.92
N GLY A 59 6.55 4.66 -17.40
CA GLY A 59 5.14 5.03 -17.30
C GLY A 59 4.66 5.15 -15.84
N TYR A 60 5.06 4.23 -14.96
CA TYR A 60 4.76 4.32 -13.52
C TYR A 60 5.37 5.59 -12.90
N LEU A 61 6.65 5.85 -13.16
CA LEU A 61 7.37 7.01 -12.59
C LEU A 61 6.87 8.35 -13.13
N ALA A 62 6.32 8.36 -14.34
CA ALA A 62 5.72 9.54 -14.96
C ALA A 62 4.22 9.73 -14.60
N ASP A 63 3.56 8.73 -14.03
CA ASP A 63 2.16 8.83 -13.59
C ASP A 63 2.09 9.79 -12.39
N THR A 64 1.14 10.70 -12.44
CA THR A 64 0.99 11.73 -11.41
C THR A 64 -0.44 11.78 -10.93
N ARG A 65 -0.58 11.95 -9.61
CA ARG A 65 -1.88 12.11 -9.00
C ARG A 65 -2.47 13.46 -9.40
N GLN A 66 -3.74 13.44 -9.82
CA GLN A 66 -4.49 14.68 -10.04
C GLN A 66 -4.58 15.50 -8.74
N GLU A 67 -4.56 16.82 -8.89
CA GLU A 67 -4.67 17.74 -7.76
C GLU A 67 -6.01 17.63 -7.02
N GLY A 68 -6.04 18.15 -5.80
CA GLY A 68 -7.24 18.19 -4.96
C GLY A 68 -7.28 17.12 -3.87
N PRO A 69 -8.29 17.19 -2.98
CA PRO A 69 -8.32 16.40 -1.75
C PRO A 69 -8.45 14.91 -2.02
N VAL A 70 -9.04 14.50 -3.15
CA VAL A 70 -9.25 13.09 -3.52
C VAL A 70 -8.81 12.71 -4.94
N GLY A 71 -8.21 13.64 -5.71
CA GLY A 71 -7.56 13.36 -7.01
C GLY A 71 -8.45 12.68 -8.06
N ARG A 72 -9.66 13.20 -8.31
CA ARG A 72 -10.58 12.65 -9.33
C ARG A 72 -10.39 13.32 -10.68
#